data_AF-H8I927-F1
#
_entry.id   AF-H8I927-F1
#
_cell.length_a   1.000
_cell.length_b   1.000
_cell.length_c   1.000
_cell.angle_alpha   90.00
_cell.angle_beta   90.00
_cell.angle_gamma   90.00
#
_symmetry.space_group_name_H-M   'P 1'
#
loop_
_entity.id
_entity.type
_entity.pdbx_description
1 polymer ?
#
loop_
_entity_poly.entity_id
_entity_poly.type
_entity_poly.pdbx_seq_one_letter_code
_entity_poly.pdbx_strand_id
1 'polypeptide(L)'
;MEVVKMMKKIIAATLALAVLAALVPAAMADQGDVKPYKGWIGADSPLYPIKIFLQKLDVSLTFNNNEKMKKQMAYLDERASEIKAMELANNAEALEAALEEYEAGLNELNNTTQAPDINETDYAALEPLLYHHQQCFYGMMNNSTMPLRIQERLRYMFNETVRVRNGMPFYYYNNTSYFIPPGQMKKAENDIDNDDDGIINGSKVPPGLAKKGYVEPVPTITNGSKSWPWDEINYTSTTPNAPHMKNQNNNKNENEYGNYKNENKYGNFKK
;
A
#
# COMPACT_ATOMS: atom_id res chain seq x y z
N MET A 1 -33.33 44.92 -2.62
CA MET A 1 -32.39 44.69 -3.75
C MET A 1 -31.10 43.99 -3.31
N GLU A 2 -30.61 44.21 -2.08
CA GLU A 2 -29.40 43.54 -1.57
C GLU A 2 -29.51 42.01 -1.39
N VAL A 3 -30.65 41.50 -0.93
CA VAL A 3 -30.86 40.05 -0.71
C VAL A 3 -30.66 39.24 -1.99
N VAL A 4 -31.15 39.76 -3.12
CA VAL A 4 -30.98 39.13 -4.45
C VAL A 4 -29.51 39.13 -4.89
N LYS A 5 -28.73 40.15 -4.50
CA LYS A 5 -27.30 40.26 -4.81
C LYS A 5 -26.47 39.29 -3.96
N MET A 6 -26.83 39.08 -2.69
CA MET A 6 -26.23 38.05 -1.84
C MET A 6 -26.56 36.63 -2.30
N MET A 7 -27.83 36.34 -2.63
CA MET A 7 -28.23 35.01 -3.11
C MET A 7 -27.50 34.62 -4.39
N LYS A 8 -27.32 35.56 -5.34
CA LYS A 8 -26.55 35.30 -6.57
C LYS A 8 -25.08 35.00 -6.31
N LYS A 9 -24.45 35.65 -5.31
CA LYS A 9 -23.06 35.36 -4.92
C LYS A 9 -22.92 33.99 -4.26
N ILE A 10 -23.88 33.61 -3.42
CA ILE A 10 -23.90 32.30 -2.76
C ILE A 10 -24.09 31.19 -3.80
N ILE A 11 -25.04 31.36 -4.73
CA ILE A 11 -25.28 30.41 -5.83
C ILE A 11 -24.06 30.28 -6.74
N ALA A 12 -23.39 31.39 -7.09
CA ALA A 12 -22.18 31.35 -7.90
C ALA A 12 -21.02 30.62 -7.19
N ALA A 13 -20.86 30.82 -5.87
CA ALA A 13 -19.86 30.11 -5.09
C ALA A 13 -20.17 28.60 -4.95
N THR A 14 -21.44 28.22 -4.81
CA THR A 14 -21.84 26.80 -4.78
C THR A 14 -21.70 26.12 -6.14
N LEU A 15 -22.01 26.82 -7.24
CA LEU A 15 -21.80 26.30 -8.59
C LEU A 15 -20.32 26.08 -8.89
N ALA A 16 -19.45 27.02 -8.48
CA ALA A 16 -18.01 26.87 -8.64
C ALA A 16 -17.46 25.67 -7.85
N LEU A 17 -17.99 25.40 -6.65
CA LEU A 17 -17.62 24.24 -5.84
C LEU A 17 -18.06 22.92 -6.48
N ALA A 18 -19.25 22.88 -7.08
CA ALA A 18 -19.77 21.68 -7.75
C ALA A 18 -18.98 21.31 -9.03
N VAL A 19 -18.40 22.29 -9.73
CA VAL A 19 -17.56 22.03 -10.91
C VAL A 19 -16.20 21.43 -10.54
N LEU A 20 -15.64 21.75 -9.37
CA LEU A 20 -14.38 21.14 -8.89
C LEU A 20 -14.52 19.65 -8.54
N ALA A 21 -15.72 19.19 -8.17
CA ALA A 21 -15.97 17.80 -7.79
C ALA A 21 -16.15 16.84 -8.98
N ALA A 22 -16.28 17.36 -10.21
CA ALA A 22 -16.59 16.56 -11.40
C ALA A 22 -15.35 16.07 -12.19
N LEU A 23 -14.14 16.36 -11.73
CA LEU A 23 -12.92 15.82 -12.33
C LEU A 23 -12.74 14.37 -11.86
N VAL A 24 -13.42 13.44 -12.53
CA VAL A 24 -13.15 12.01 -12.39
C VAL A 24 -11.74 11.73 -12.91
N PRO A 25 -10.82 11.16 -12.12
CA PRO A 25 -9.50 10.79 -12.61
C PRO A 25 -9.64 9.79 -13.76
N ALA A 26 -9.27 10.20 -14.97
CA ALA A 26 -9.29 9.38 -16.18
C ALA A 26 -8.14 8.35 -16.24
N ALA A 27 -7.50 8.05 -15.11
CA ALA A 27 -6.19 7.41 -15.06
C ALA A 27 -6.22 5.88 -14.90
N MET A 28 -7.38 5.26 -14.70
CA MET A 28 -7.47 3.81 -14.47
C MET A 28 -7.35 2.93 -15.74
N ALA A 29 -7.14 3.51 -16.92
CA ALA A 29 -7.16 2.76 -18.19
C ALA A 29 -5.84 2.71 -18.97
N ASP A 30 -4.79 3.40 -18.52
CA ASP A 30 -3.50 3.42 -19.22
C ASP A 30 -2.51 2.53 -18.47
N GLN A 31 -1.98 1.49 -19.13
CA GLN A 31 -0.94 0.59 -18.58
C GLN A 31 0.46 1.28 -18.50
N GLY A 32 0.50 2.62 -18.57
CA GLY A 32 1.70 3.44 -18.61
C GLY A 32 2.23 3.85 -17.23
N ASP A 33 3.18 4.78 -17.21
CA ASP A 33 3.69 5.42 -15.98
C ASP A 33 2.64 6.41 -15.43
N VAL A 34 2.67 6.63 -14.10
CA VAL A 34 1.78 7.59 -13.43
C VAL A 34 2.00 8.96 -14.07
N LYS A 35 0.92 9.53 -14.60
CA LYS A 35 0.98 10.83 -15.27
C LYS A 35 1.11 11.93 -14.22
N PRO A 36 2.00 12.92 -14.42
CA PRO A 36 2.07 14.07 -13.53
C PRO A 36 0.71 14.78 -13.46
N TYR A 37 0.30 15.14 -12.24
CA TYR A 37 -0.94 15.87 -11.99
C TYR A 37 -0.95 17.23 -12.72
N LYS A 38 -2.06 17.53 -13.40
CA LYS A 38 -2.25 18.77 -14.20
C LYS A 38 -3.38 19.68 -13.68
N GLY A 39 -3.96 19.36 -12.52
CA GLY A 39 -5.03 20.18 -11.94
C GLY A 39 -4.49 21.45 -11.29
N TRP A 40 -5.37 22.41 -11.04
CA TRP A 40 -4.99 23.77 -10.58
C TRP A 40 -4.60 23.84 -9.10
N ILE A 41 -5.02 22.85 -8.31
CA ILE A 41 -4.71 22.75 -6.88
C ILE A 41 -3.90 21.46 -6.68
N GLY A 42 -2.57 21.58 -6.70
CA GLY A 42 -1.61 20.52 -6.37
C GLY A 42 -1.02 20.70 -4.97
N ALA A 43 -0.08 19.85 -4.58
CA ALA A 43 0.54 19.85 -3.24
C ALA A 43 1.36 21.10 -2.91
N ASP A 44 1.77 21.85 -3.93
CA ASP A 44 2.43 23.16 -3.82
C ASP A 44 1.46 24.34 -3.66
N SER A 45 0.15 24.07 -3.71
CA SER A 45 -0.88 25.11 -3.62
C SER A 45 -1.21 25.48 -2.17
N PRO A 46 -1.40 26.77 -1.84
CA PRO A 46 -1.92 27.17 -0.53
C PRO A 46 -3.37 26.70 -0.27
N LEU A 47 -4.09 26.30 -1.32
CA LEU A 47 -5.45 25.75 -1.22
C LEU A 47 -5.45 24.22 -1.06
N TYR A 48 -4.27 23.58 -1.03
CA TYR A 48 -4.15 22.14 -0.93
C TYR A 48 -4.83 21.54 0.32
N PRO A 49 -4.69 22.11 1.54
CA PRO A 49 -5.41 21.57 2.70
C PRO A 49 -6.93 21.62 2.55
N ILE A 50 -7.47 22.63 1.86
CA ILE A 50 -8.91 22.76 1.59
C ILE A 50 -9.34 21.65 0.61
N LYS A 51 -8.53 21.37 -0.41
CA LYS A 51 -8.77 20.26 -1.35
C LYS A 51 -8.83 18.92 -0.60
N ILE A 52 -7.83 18.63 0.24
CA ILE A 52 -7.81 17.42 1.08
C ILE A 52 -9.05 17.33 1.96
N PHE A 53 -9.43 18.42 2.63
CA PHE A 53 -10.61 18.46 3.49
C PHE A 53 -11.89 18.13 2.71
N LEU A 54 -12.09 18.71 1.53
CA LEU A 54 -13.27 18.45 0.69
C LEU A 54 -13.32 17.00 0.20
N GLN A 55 -12.17 16.42 -0.18
CA GLN A 55 -12.07 15.01 -0.57
C GLN A 55 -12.39 14.07 0.60
N LYS A 56 -11.86 14.34 1.80
CA LYS A 56 -12.17 13.58 3.03
C LYS A 56 -13.65 13.70 3.40
N LEU A 57 -14.25 14.89 3.25
CA LEU A 57 -15.68 15.10 3.45
C LEU A 57 -16.50 14.27 2.45
N ASP A 58 -16.14 14.28 1.17
CA ASP A 58 -16.84 13.49 0.14
C ASP A 58 -16.79 11.98 0.42
N VAL A 59 -15.62 11.46 0.83
CA VAL A 59 -15.49 10.06 1.29
C VAL A 59 -16.35 9.79 2.52
N SER A 60 -16.38 10.70 3.49
CA SER A 60 -17.16 10.51 4.74
C SER A 60 -18.67 10.47 4.51
N LEU A 61 -19.17 11.16 3.48
CA LEU A 61 -20.58 11.19 3.09
C LEU A 61 -20.98 10.00 2.21
N THR A 62 -20.04 9.11 1.88
CA THR A 62 -20.27 7.92 1.07
C THR A 62 -20.51 6.72 1.98
N PHE A 63 -21.78 6.33 2.14
CA PHE A 63 -22.20 5.26 3.06
C PHE A 63 -21.96 3.85 2.53
N ASN A 64 -21.86 3.68 1.22
CA ASN A 64 -21.59 2.39 0.59
C ASN A 64 -20.08 2.13 0.54
N ASN A 65 -19.61 1.01 1.11
CA ASN A 65 -18.17 0.76 1.20
C ASN A 65 -17.51 0.52 -0.16
N ASN A 66 -18.21 -0.03 -1.15
CA ASN A 66 -17.67 -0.17 -2.50
C ASN A 66 -17.46 1.18 -3.19
N GLU A 67 -18.46 2.06 -3.10
CA GLU A 67 -18.35 3.43 -3.63
C GLU A 67 -17.27 4.22 -2.89
N LYS A 68 -17.20 4.05 -1.57
CA LYS A 68 -16.18 4.68 -0.72
C LYS A 68 -14.77 4.24 -1.14
N MET A 69 -14.58 2.94 -1.34
CA MET A 69 -13.32 2.37 -1.81
C MET A 69 -12.93 2.93 -3.19
N LYS A 70 -13.87 3.01 -4.13
CA LYS A 70 -13.64 3.61 -5.46
C LYS A 70 -13.19 5.06 -5.37
N LYS A 71 -13.81 5.87 -4.51
CA LYS A 71 -13.41 7.26 -4.29
C LYS A 71 -12.01 7.36 -3.68
N GLN A 72 -11.72 6.55 -2.67
CA GLN A 72 -10.39 6.50 -2.06
C GLN A 72 -9.31 6.07 -3.05
N MET A 73 -9.58 5.07 -3.89
CA MET A 73 -8.69 4.66 -4.99
C MET A 73 -8.44 5.80 -5.97
N ALA A 74 -9.48 6.53 -6.37
CA ALA A 74 -9.37 7.67 -7.25
C ALA A 74 -8.50 8.80 -6.64
N TYR A 75 -8.69 9.10 -5.35
CA TYR A 75 -7.90 10.12 -4.66
C TYR A 75 -6.46 9.69 -4.40
N LEU A 76 -6.20 8.41 -4.13
CA LEU A 76 -4.84 7.87 -4.04
C LEU A 76 -4.09 7.97 -5.35
N ASP A 77 -4.76 7.66 -6.46
CA ASP A 77 -4.18 7.83 -7.79
C ASP A 77 -3.85 9.28 -8.11
N GLU A 78 -4.71 10.20 -7.65
CA GLU A 78 -4.45 11.62 -7.72
C GLU A 78 -3.24 12.04 -6.86
N ARG A 79 -3.09 11.48 -5.64
CA ARG A 79 -1.91 11.72 -4.79
C ARG A 79 -0.63 11.21 -5.47
N ALA A 80 -0.65 10.01 -6.06
CA ALA A 80 0.49 9.47 -6.81
C ALA A 80 0.88 10.38 -7.99
N SER A 81 -0.12 10.90 -8.70
CA SER A 81 0.07 11.86 -9.79
C SER A 81 0.68 13.18 -9.31
N GLU A 82 0.29 13.67 -8.14
CA GLU A 82 0.87 14.87 -7.52
C GLU A 82 2.31 14.63 -7.06
N ILE A 83 2.61 13.48 -6.43
CA ILE A 83 3.98 13.10 -6.06
C ILE A 83 4.88 13.13 -7.31
N LYS A 84 4.43 12.54 -8.41
CA LYS A 84 5.16 12.57 -9.69
C LYS A 84 5.36 14.01 -10.20
N ALA A 85 4.34 14.85 -10.13
CA ALA A 85 4.47 16.25 -10.54
C ALA A 85 5.48 17.03 -9.67
N MET A 86 5.48 16.81 -8.36
CA MET A 86 6.39 17.48 -7.43
C MET A 86 7.83 16.97 -7.55
N GLU A 87 8.02 15.69 -7.87
CA GLU A 87 9.32 15.13 -8.21
C GLU A 87 9.93 15.80 -9.43
N LEU A 88 9.17 15.90 -10.53
CA LEU A 88 9.60 16.60 -11.74
C LEU A 88 9.87 18.09 -11.52
N ALA A 89 9.12 18.72 -10.62
CA ALA A 89 9.32 20.11 -10.23
C ALA A 89 10.50 20.31 -9.25
N ASN A 90 11.15 19.24 -8.78
CA ASN A 90 12.15 19.26 -7.71
C ASN A 90 11.66 20.00 -6.43
N ASN A 91 10.37 19.92 -6.13
CA ASN A 91 9.77 20.56 -4.96
C ASN A 91 9.64 19.56 -3.82
N ALA A 92 10.72 19.39 -3.05
CA ALA A 92 10.80 18.40 -1.98
C ALA A 92 9.75 18.60 -0.87
N GLU A 93 9.41 19.85 -0.52
CA GLU A 93 8.41 20.13 0.52
C GLU A 93 7.01 19.75 0.09
N ALA A 94 6.60 20.14 -1.13
CA ALA A 94 5.30 19.74 -1.67
C ALA A 94 5.21 18.25 -1.96
N LEU A 95 6.31 17.62 -2.38
CA LEU A 95 6.41 16.17 -2.55
C LEU A 95 6.18 15.46 -1.21
N GLU A 96 6.81 15.93 -0.13
CA GLU A 96 6.63 15.39 1.22
C GLU A 96 5.17 15.51 1.69
N ALA A 97 4.52 16.65 1.47
CA ALA A 97 3.09 16.84 1.75
C ALA A 97 2.20 15.89 0.93
N ALA A 98 2.53 15.64 -0.34
CA ALA A 98 1.81 14.68 -1.16
C ALA A 98 1.98 13.24 -0.68
N LEU A 99 3.19 12.85 -0.22
CA LEU A 99 3.46 11.54 0.37
C LEU A 99 2.72 11.33 1.69
N GLU A 100 2.61 12.35 2.53
CA GLU A 100 1.84 12.29 3.78
C GLU A 100 0.35 12.01 3.52
N GLU A 101 -0.25 12.72 2.56
CA GLU A 101 -1.65 12.50 2.20
C GLU A 101 -1.86 11.18 1.45
N TYR A 102 -0.87 10.70 0.67
CA TYR A 102 -0.90 9.36 0.10
C TYR A 102 -0.91 8.29 1.19
N GLU A 103 -0.04 8.40 2.20
CA GLU A 103 -0.02 7.45 3.33
C GLU A 103 -1.35 7.42 4.07
N ALA A 104 -1.90 8.60 4.39
CA ALA A 104 -3.19 8.71 5.05
C ALA A 104 -4.30 8.06 4.22
N GLY A 105 -4.36 8.36 2.93
CA GLY A 105 -5.32 7.75 1.99
C GLY A 105 -5.17 6.24 1.88
N LEU A 106 -3.93 5.72 1.85
CA LEU A 106 -3.66 4.28 1.74
C LEU A 106 -4.12 3.54 2.98
N ASN A 107 -3.92 4.14 4.16
CA ASN A 107 -4.42 3.59 5.43
C ASN A 107 -5.95 3.58 5.49
N GLU A 108 -6.60 4.66 5.06
CA GLU A 108 -8.07 4.73 4.97
C GLU A 108 -8.66 3.73 3.98
N LEU A 109 -8.01 3.56 2.82
CA LEU A 109 -8.37 2.56 1.83
C LEU A 109 -8.23 1.15 2.41
N ASN A 110 -7.09 0.84 3.03
CA ASN A 110 -6.85 -0.45 3.67
C ASN A 110 -7.93 -0.75 4.74
N ASN A 111 -8.35 0.24 5.53
CA ASN A 111 -9.45 0.07 6.48
C ASN A 111 -10.79 -0.21 5.79
N THR A 112 -11.09 0.49 4.70
CA THR A 112 -12.35 0.32 3.95
C THR A 112 -12.42 -1.02 3.25
N THR A 113 -11.29 -1.50 2.72
CA THR A 113 -11.22 -2.84 2.10
C THR A 113 -11.58 -3.97 3.07
N GLN A 114 -11.42 -3.76 4.38
CA GLN A 114 -11.79 -4.75 5.39
C GLN A 114 -13.30 -4.83 5.67
N ALA A 115 -14.14 -4.00 5.03
CA ALA A 115 -15.58 -4.06 5.22
C ALA A 115 -16.20 -5.31 4.57
N PRO A 116 -17.17 -5.96 5.22
CA PRO A 116 -17.71 -7.26 4.76
C PRO A 116 -18.56 -7.17 3.49
N ASP A 117 -19.05 -5.98 3.15
CA ASP A 117 -19.89 -5.68 1.99
C ASP A 117 -19.08 -5.24 0.75
N ILE A 118 -17.74 -5.22 0.83
CA ILE A 118 -16.90 -5.05 -0.35
C ILE A 118 -17.10 -6.22 -1.32
N ASN A 119 -17.29 -5.92 -2.60
CA ASN A 119 -17.43 -6.94 -3.64
C ASN A 119 -16.07 -7.27 -4.28
N GLU A 120 -15.96 -8.47 -4.83
CA GLU A 120 -14.72 -9.01 -5.38
C GLU A 120 -14.23 -8.23 -6.60
N THR A 121 -15.14 -7.80 -7.47
CA THR A 121 -14.82 -7.05 -8.68
C THR A 121 -14.16 -5.72 -8.38
N ASP A 122 -14.73 -4.95 -7.45
CA ASP A 122 -14.20 -3.66 -7.04
C ASP A 122 -12.89 -3.84 -6.28
N TYR A 123 -12.77 -4.91 -5.48
CA TYR A 123 -11.50 -5.25 -4.84
C TYR A 123 -10.42 -5.57 -5.88
N ALA A 124 -10.73 -6.38 -6.90
CA ALA A 124 -9.76 -6.78 -7.93
C ALA A 124 -9.17 -5.58 -8.68
N ALA A 125 -9.88 -4.45 -8.74
CA ALA A 125 -9.36 -3.20 -9.30
C ALA A 125 -8.24 -2.55 -8.46
N LEU A 126 -8.06 -2.96 -7.20
CA LEU A 126 -7.02 -2.45 -6.31
C LEU A 126 -5.62 -2.91 -6.72
N GLU A 127 -5.48 -4.16 -7.15
CA GLU A 127 -4.19 -4.73 -7.53
C GLU A 127 -3.49 -3.94 -8.65
N PRO A 128 -4.11 -3.70 -9.83
CA PRO A 128 -3.45 -2.95 -10.89
C PRO A 128 -3.13 -1.51 -10.46
N LEU A 129 -4.00 -0.88 -9.65
CA LEU A 129 -3.76 0.46 -9.11
C LEU A 129 -2.50 0.50 -8.23
N LEU A 130 -2.42 -0.38 -7.23
CA LEU A 130 -1.28 -0.40 -6.31
C LEU A 130 0.00 -0.86 -7.00
N TYR A 131 -0.09 -1.75 -7.99
CA TYR A 131 1.05 -2.10 -8.84
C TYR A 131 1.57 -0.86 -9.58
N HIS A 132 0.67 -0.07 -10.17
CA HIS A 132 1.03 1.17 -10.86
C HIS A 132 1.71 2.19 -9.92
N HIS A 133 1.19 2.37 -8.70
CA HIS A 133 1.82 3.25 -7.70
C HIS A 133 3.20 2.75 -7.25
N GLN A 134 3.39 1.43 -7.13
CA GLN A 134 4.71 0.85 -6.82
C GLN A 134 5.74 1.17 -7.90
N GLN A 135 5.38 1.05 -9.18
CA GLN A 135 6.29 1.39 -10.28
C GLN A 135 6.70 2.87 -10.21
N CYS A 136 5.73 3.75 -9.92
CA CYS A 136 6.00 5.17 -9.71
C CYS A 136 7.03 5.40 -8.59
N PHE A 137 6.80 4.84 -7.40
CA PHE A 137 7.71 5.00 -6.26
C PHE A 137 9.08 4.37 -6.50
N TYR A 138 9.12 3.21 -7.15
CA TYR A 138 10.37 2.53 -7.50
C TYR A 138 11.24 3.39 -8.43
N GLY A 139 10.62 4.04 -9.43
CA GLY A 139 11.32 4.97 -10.32
C GLY A 139 11.90 6.18 -9.58
N MET A 140 11.14 6.75 -8.64
CA MET A 140 11.54 7.96 -7.92
C MET A 140 12.55 7.71 -6.79
N MET A 141 12.47 6.57 -6.08
CA MET A 141 13.33 6.32 -4.91
C MET A 141 14.81 6.14 -5.26
N ASN A 142 15.12 5.87 -6.54
CA ASN A 142 16.49 5.75 -7.05
C ASN A 142 17.03 7.08 -7.62
N ASN A 143 16.27 8.17 -7.52
CA ASN A 143 16.70 9.48 -7.98
C ASN A 143 17.72 10.10 -7.01
N SER A 144 18.99 10.13 -7.42
CA SER A 144 20.10 10.65 -6.62
C SER A 144 20.09 12.16 -6.41
N THR A 145 19.28 12.93 -7.17
CA THR A 145 19.15 14.38 -6.98
C THR A 145 18.22 14.74 -5.82
N MET A 146 17.43 13.78 -5.35
CA MET A 146 16.44 13.98 -4.31
C MET A 146 17.07 13.91 -2.90
N PRO A 147 16.62 14.71 -1.92
CA PRO A 147 17.10 14.60 -0.54
C PRO A 147 16.90 13.19 0.03
N LEU A 148 17.88 12.68 0.79
CA LEU A 148 17.84 11.33 1.38
C LEU A 148 16.54 11.05 2.15
N ARG A 149 16.05 12.03 2.93
CA ARG A 149 14.79 11.90 3.68
C ARG A 149 13.60 11.54 2.79
N ILE A 150 13.54 12.10 1.58
CA ILE A 150 12.44 11.86 0.65
C ILE A 150 12.62 10.50 -0.03
N GLN A 151 13.85 10.09 -0.35
CA GLN A 151 14.13 8.74 -0.86
C GLN A 151 13.70 7.67 0.14
N GLU A 152 14.00 7.88 1.44
CA GLU A 152 13.55 6.99 2.52
C GLU A 152 12.03 6.96 2.62
N ARG A 153 11.37 8.11 2.50
CA ARG A 153 9.90 8.20 2.52
C ARG A 153 9.26 7.49 1.32
N LEU A 154 9.83 7.61 0.13
CA LEU A 154 9.39 6.89 -1.07
C LEU A 154 9.57 5.38 -0.93
N ARG A 155 10.71 4.93 -0.37
CA ARG A 155 10.94 3.51 -0.08
C ARG A 155 9.93 2.97 0.92
N TYR A 156 9.63 3.74 1.95
CA TYR A 156 8.57 3.40 2.90
C TYR A 156 7.21 3.30 2.20
N MET A 157 6.82 4.28 1.37
CA MET A 157 5.56 4.23 0.60
C MET A 157 5.50 3.06 -0.39
N PHE A 158 6.61 2.71 -1.04
CA PHE A 158 6.72 1.51 -1.87
C PHE A 158 6.40 0.26 -1.05
N ASN A 159 7.04 0.08 0.11
CA ASN A 159 6.81 -1.07 0.98
C ASN A 159 5.38 -1.13 1.52
N GLU A 160 4.80 -0.01 1.93
CA GLU A 160 3.41 0.05 2.40
C GLU A 160 2.43 -0.31 1.28
N THR A 161 2.68 0.16 0.05
CA THR A 161 1.87 -0.17 -1.13
C THR A 161 2.00 -1.66 -1.48
N VAL A 162 3.20 -2.24 -1.36
CA VAL A 162 3.41 -3.69 -1.51
C VAL A 162 2.64 -4.47 -0.44
N ARG A 163 2.67 -4.01 0.81
CA ARG A 163 1.93 -4.63 1.92
C ARG A 163 0.43 -4.65 1.65
N VAL A 164 -0.15 -3.51 1.27
CA VAL A 164 -1.61 -3.43 0.98
C VAL A 164 -1.97 -4.24 -0.27
N ARG A 165 -1.16 -4.19 -1.34
CA ARG A 165 -1.41 -4.97 -2.57
C ARG A 165 -1.37 -6.47 -2.32
N ASN A 166 -0.37 -6.92 -1.57
CA ASN A 166 -0.22 -8.34 -1.25
C ASN A 166 -1.28 -8.83 -0.24
N GLY A 167 -2.16 -7.95 0.24
CA GLY A 167 -3.22 -8.26 1.18
C GLY A 167 -2.71 -8.58 2.58
N MET A 168 -3.63 -8.98 3.45
CA MET A 168 -3.30 -9.65 4.70
C MET A 168 -3.07 -11.15 4.39
N PRO A 169 -2.15 -11.84 5.08
CA PRO A 169 -1.95 -13.27 4.89
C PRO A 169 -3.24 -14.05 5.23
N PHE A 170 -3.61 -14.96 4.35
CA PHE A 170 -4.60 -15.98 4.65
C PHE A 170 -4.04 -17.34 4.30
N TYR A 171 -4.51 -18.33 5.04
CA TYR A 171 -4.13 -19.71 4.84
C TYR A 171 -5.37 -20.53 4.54
N TYR A 172 -5.28 -21.43 3.56
CA TYR A 172 -6.35 -22.35 3.23
C TYR A 172 -5.99 -23.72 3.79
N TYR A 173 -6.81 -24.23 4.71
CA TYR A 173 -6.65 -25.56 5.29
C TYR A 173 -7.99 -26.27 5.29
N ASN A 174 -8.06 -27.50 4.76
CA ASN A 174 -9.29 -28.29 4.61
C ASN A 174 -10.46 -27.48 4.00
N ASN A 175 -10.21 -26.78 2.88
CA ASN A 175 -11.16 -25.91 2.19
C ASN A 175 -11.72 -24.75 3.03
N THR A 176 -11.12 -24.46 4.19
CA THR A 176 -11.50 -23.36 5.08
C THR A 176 -10.40 -22.29 5.04
N SER A 177 -10.80 -21.03 4.88
CA SER A 177 -9.88 -19.88 4.89
C SER A 177 -9.69 -19.35 6.31
N TYR A 178 -8.44 -19.26 6.75
CA TYR A 178 -8.05 -18.75 8.07
C TYR A 178 -7.29 -17.43 7.93
N PHE A 179 -7.68 -16.44 8.73
CA PHE A 179 -6.92 -15.19 8.90
C PHE A 179 -5.75 -15.42 9.83
N ILE A 180 -4.53 -15.05 9.41
CA ILE A 180 -3.36 -15.06 10.28
C ILE A 180 -3.11 -13.62 10.76
N PRO A 181 -3.23 -13.33 12.07
CA PRO A 181 -2.90 -12.01 12.60
C PRO A 181 -1.43 -11.65 12.30
N PRO A 182 -1.10 -10.37 12.04
CA PRO A 182 0.27 -9.93 11.70
C PRO A 182 1.37 -10.36 12.68
N GLY A 183 1.03 -10.57 13.97
CA GLY A 183 1.98 -11.05 14.99
C GLY A 183 2.26 -12.56 14.95
N GLN A 184 1.47 -13.35 14.23
CA GLN A 184 1.64 -14.80 14.08
C GLN A 184 2.25 -15.21 12.73
N MET A 185 2.32 -14.28 11.76
CA MET A 185 3.05 -14.48 10.50
C MET A 185 4.50 -14.90 10.73
N LYS A 186 5.19 -14.28 11.68
CA LYS A 186 6.62 -14.55 11.93
C LYS A 186 6.91 -16.01 12.29
N LYS A 187 5.93 -16.75 12.83
CA LYS A 187 6.09 -18.20 13.07
C LYS A 187 5.99 -18.99 11.77
N ALA A 188 4.97 -18.70 10.97
CA ALA A 188 4.81 -19.31 9.65
C ALA A 188 5.95 -18.96 8.69
N GLU A 189 6.58 -17.79 8.83
CA GLU A 189 7.69 -17.33 7.98
C GLU A 189 9.06 -17.84 8.46
N ASN A 190 9.26 -18.06 9.76
CA ASN A 190 10.52 -18.59 10.33
C ASN A 190 10.62 -20.12 10.30
N ASP A 191 9.49 -20.85 10.22
CA ASP A 191 9.49 -22.32 10.02
C ASP A 191 9.61 -22.69 8.52
N ILE A 192 9.73 -21.69 7.64
CA ILE A 192 10.11 -21.85 6.23
C ILE A 192 11.64 -21.74 6.19
N ASP A 193 12.30 -22.87 6.44
CA ASP A 193 13.72 -23.01 6.12
C ASP A 193 13.92 -22.72 4.63
N ASN A 194 15.01 -21.99 4.33
CA ASN A 194 15.39 -21.41 3.04
C ASN A 194 15.73 -22.46 1.95
N ASP A 195 14.90 -23.47 1.74
CA ASP A 195 15.04 -24.40 0.64
C ASP A 195 14.35 -23.84 -0.62
N ASP A 196 15.17 -23.60 -1.63
CA ASP A 196 14.97 -22.80 -2.85
C ASP A 196 13.83 -23.23 -3.79
N ASP A 197 12.99 -24.22 -3.44
CA ASP A 197 12.07 -24.88 -4.39
C ASP A 197 10.62 -25.15 -3.89
N GLY A 198 10.18 -24.53 -2.78
CA GLY A 198 8.89 -24.87 -2.14
C GLY A 198 7.78 -23.83 -2.30
N ILE A 199 6.88 -24.01 -3.28
CA ILE A 199 5.66 -23.21 -3.46
C ILE A 199 4.85 -23.12 -2.15
N ILE A 200 4.78 -21.92 -1.57
CA ILE A 200 3.88 -21.60 -0.47
C ILE A 200 2.45 -21.52 -1.04
N ASN A 201 1.61 -22.53 -0.81
CA ASN A 201 0.16 -22.50 -1.07
C ASN A 201 -0.61 -21.59 -0.08
N GLY A 202 0.05 -20.57 0.47
CA GLY A 202 -0.62 -19.47 1.16
C GLY A 202 -1.22 -18.56 0.11
N SER A 203 -2.44 -18.84 -0.33
CA SER A 203 -3.16 -17.94 -1.21
C SER A 203 -3.43 -16.63 -0.45
N LYS A 204 -2.78 -15.57 -0.93
CA LYS A 204 -2.97 -14.21 -0.46
C LYS A 204 -4.39 -13.79 -0.85
N VAL A 205 -5.37 -14.02 0.03
CA VAL A 205 -6.70 -13.45 -0.20
C VAL A 205 -6.70 -12.00 0.20
N PRO A 206 -7.39 -11.14 -0.54
CA PRO A 206 -7.35 -9.75 -0.19
C PRO A 206 -8.23 -9.40 1.03
N PRO A 207 -7.87 -8.38 1.85
CA PRO A 207 -8.68 -7.91 2.98
C PRO A 207 -10.14 -7.68 2.59
N GLY A 208 -11.09 -8.17 3.41
CA GLY A 208 -12.54 -8.06 3.17
C GLY A 208 -13.18 -9.28 2.51
N LEU A 209 -12.56 -9.84 1.47
CA LEU A 209 -13.05 -11.06 0.82
C LEU A 209 -13.01 -12.26 1.76
N ALA A 210 -12.00 -12.31 2.61
CA ALA A 210 -11.88 -13.37 3.60
C ALA A 210 -12.88 -13.27 4.76
N LYS A 211 -13.58 -12.14 4.96
CA LYS A 211 -14.66 -12.05 5.95
C LYS A 211 -15.97 -12.69 5.47
N LYS A 212 -16.12 -12.90 4.15
CA LYS A 212 -17.27 -13.63 3.60
C LYS A 212 -17.04 -15.13 3.80
N GLY A 213 -17.70 -15.72 4.80
CA GLY A 213 -17.55 -17.14 5.13
C GLY A 213 -16.44 -17.44 6.15
N TYR A 214 -15.89 -16.42 6.81
CA TYR A 214 -14.95 -16.59 7.91
C TYR A 214 -15.57 -17.37 9.07
N VAL A 215 -14.85 -18.37 9.56
CA VAL A 215 -15.05 -18.93 10.88
C VAL A 215 -13.93 -18.38 11.75
N GLU A 216 -14.29 -17.71 12.85
CA GLU A 216 -13.29 -17.30 13.83
C GLU A 216 -12.56 -18.56 14.31
N PRO A 217 -11.22 -18.65 14.13
CA PRO A 217 -10.50 -19.85 14.49
C PRO A 217 -10.67 -20.06 15.98
N VAL A 218 -11.26 -21.18 16.36
CA VAL A 218 -11.32 -21.59 17.76
C VAL A 218 -10.07 -22.42 18.03
N PRO A 219 -9.21 -22.00 18.97
CA PRO A 219 -8.05 -22.78 19.34
C PRO A 219 -8.50 -24.08 20.02
N THR A 220 -7.91 -25.20 19.63
CA THR A 220 -8.06 -26.46 20.35
C THR A 220 -7.24 -26.39 21.64
N ILE A 221 -7.85 -26.62 22.79
CA ILE A 221 -7.16 -26.69 24.07
C ILE A 221 -7.01 -28.16 24.48
N THR A 222 -5.78 -28.67 24.42
CA THR A 222 -5.45 -30.04 24.82
C THR A 222 -4.48 -29.97 26.00
N ASN A 223 -4.90 -30.50 27.16
CA ASN A 223 -4.10 -30.50 28.41
C ASN A 223 -3.62 -29.11 28.87
N GLY A 224 -4.42 -28.06 28.64
CA GLY A 224 -4.08 -26.68 29.00
C GLY A 224 -3.15 -25.97 28.01
N SER A 225 -2.62 -26.68 27.01
CA SER A 225 -1.91 -26.08 25.89
C SER A 225 -2.88 -25.65 24.79
N LYS A 226 -2.74 -24.41 24.34
CA LYS A 226 -3.51 -23.80 23.27
C LYS A 226 -2.85 -24.13 21.92
N SER A 227 -3.56 -24.83 21.04
CA SER A 227 -3.14 -25.12 19.65
C SER A 227 -4.12 -24.46 18.69
N TRP A 228 -3.63 -23.70 17.73
CA TRP A 228 -4.46 -23.13 16.66
C TRP A 228 -4.59 -24.12 15.50
N PRO A 229 -5.65 -24.02 14.66
CA PRO A 229 -5.82 -24.90 13.50
C PRO A 229 -4.61 -24.93 12.54
N TRP A 230 -3.80 -23.86 12.51
CA TRP A 230 -2.58 -23.78 11.70
C TRP A 230 -1.31 -24.25 12.41
N ASP A 231 -1.35 -24.51 13.71
CA ASP A 231 -0.24 -25.12 14.46
C ASP A 231 -0.15 -26.64 14.18
N GLU A 232 -1.25 -27.26 13.72
CA GLU A 232 -1.31 -28.68 13.33
C GLU A 232 -0.85 -28.93 11.88
N ILE A 233 -0.54 -27.87 11.15
CA ILE A 233 -0.09 -27.95 9.76
C ILE A 233 1.39 -28.29 9.76
N ASN A 234 1.72 -29.48 9.25
CA ASN A 234 3.10 -29.84 9.00
C ASN A 234 3.57 -29.16 7.70
N TYR A 235 4.29 -28.04 7.83
CA TYR A 235 4.82 -27.27 6.70
C TYR A 235 5.92 -28.02 5.92
N THR A 236 6.39 -29.16 6.42
CA THR A 236 7.36 -30.03 5.73
C THR A 236 6.67 -30.94 4.70
N SER A 237 5.96 -30.38 3.72
CA SER A 237 5.54 -31.17 2.56
C SER A 237 6.76 -31.43 1.67
N THR A 238 7.59 -32.41 2.02
CA THR A 238 8.41 -33.07 1.00
C THR A 238 7.45 -33.84 0.10
N THR A 239 7.28 -33.38 -1.13
CA THR A 239 6.58 -34.16 -2.16
C THR A 239 7.24 -35.54 -2.24
N PRO A 240 6.52 -36.67 -2.08
CA PRO A 240 7.12 -38.01 -2.02
C PRO A 240 7.85 -38.49 -3.29
N ASN A 241 8.07 -37.64 -4.30
CA ASN A 241 8.65 -38.03 -5.59
C ASN A 241 9.48 -36.92 -6.28
N ALA A 242 9.98 -35.90 -5.56
CA ALA A 242 10.96 -35.00 -6.16
C ALA A 242 12.28 -35.78 -6.37
N PRO A 243 12.76 -35.96 -7.62
CA PRO A 243 13.98 -36.71 -7.88
C PRO A 243 15.14 -36.04 -7.15
N HIS A 244 15.82 -36.79 -6.28
CA HIS A 244 17.04 -36.37 -5.60
C HIS A 244 18.06 -35.84 -6.61
N MET A 245 18.14 -34.52 -6.79
CA MET A 245 19.29 -33.90 -7.43
C MET A 245 20.47 -34.06 -6.46
N LYS A 246 21.33 -35.02 -6.77
CA LYS A 246 22.62 -35.18 -6.09
C LYS A 246 23.41 -33.90 -6.32
N ASN A 247 23.54 -33.11 -5.26
CA ASN A 247 24.40 -31.94 -5.21
C ASN A 247 25.85 -32.41 -5.42
N GLN A 248 26.38 -32.16 -6.63
CA GLN A 248 27.78 -32.38 -6.94
C GLN A 248 28.57 -31.21 -6.35
N ASN A 249 29.22 -31.49 -5.22
CA ASN A 249 30.35 -30.74 -4.69
C ASN A 249 31.28 -30.30 -5.83
N ASN A 250 31.49 -29.00 -5.99
CA ASN A 250 32.72 -28.46 -6.55
C ASN A 250 33.08 -27.14 -5.86
N ASN A 251 34.12 -27.24 -5.03
CA ASN A 251 35.04 -26.19 -4.62
C ASN A 251 35.11 -24.99 -5.57
N LYS A 252 35.02 -23.77 -5.02
CA LYS A 252 35.99 -22.69 -5.28
C LYS A 252 35.81 -21.47 -4.36
N ASN A 253 36.86 -21.26 -3.56
CA ASN A 253 37.47 -20.00 -3.14
C ASN A 253 36.66 -19.00 -2.30
N GLU A 254 36.80 -19.15 -0.99
CA GLU A 254 36.90 -18.06 -0.04
C GLU A 254 38.13 -17.20 -0.35
N ASN A 255 37.95 -15.89 -0.55
CA ASN A 255 38.83 -14.79 -0.11
C ASN A 255 38.42 -13.47 -0.80
N GLU A 256 37.99 -12.51 0.01
CA GLU A 256 38.02 -11.03 -0.14
C GLU A 256 36.72 -10.37 0.30
N TYR A 257 36.53 -10.27 1.62
CA TYR A 257 35.69 -9.23 2.21
C TYR A 257 36.58 -8.07 2.65
N GLY A 258 36.53 -7.00 1.86
CA GLY A 258 37.12 -5.71 2.14
C GLY A 258 36.56 -5.10 3.41
N ASN A 259 37.49 -4.72 4.29
CA ASN A 259 37.30 -4.15 5.60
C ASN A 259 37.07 -2.63 5.47
N TYR A 260 35.83 -2.16 5.43
CA TYR A 260 35.55 -0.72 5.52
C TYR A 260 35.41 -0.29 6.98
N LYS A 261 36.52 0.18 7.54
CA LYS A 261 36.56 0.92 8.80
C LYS A 261 35.84 2.26 8.63
N ASN A 262 34.83 2.46 9.46
CA ASN A 262 34.14 3.71 9.72
C ASN A 262 35.10 4.67 10.47
N GLU A 263 35.60 5.70 9.80
CA GLU A 263 36.25 6.83 10.48
C GLU A 263 35.27 8.01 10.59
N ASN A 264 34.58 8.08 11.73
CA ASN A 264 33.87 9.28 12.16
C ASN A 264 34.89 10.36 12.56
N LYS A 265 35.09 11.36 11.70
CA LYS A 265 35.86 12.57 12.01
C LYS A 265 34.90 13.71 12.34
N TYR A 266 34.59 13.85 13.62
CA TYR A 266 33.92 15.05 14.16
C TYR A 266 34.87 16.25 14.04
N GLY A 267 34.52 17.18 13.16
CA GLY A 267 35.13 18.49 13.06
C GLY A 267 34.61 19.42 14.16
N ASN A 268 35.51 19.81 15.06
CA ASN A 268 35.30 20.87 16.05
C ASN A 268 35.04 22.22 15.37
N PHE A 269 33.88 22.83 15.62
CA PHE A 269 33.69 24.26 15.47
C PHE A 269 34.19 24.96 16.75
N LYS A 270 35.23 25.79 16.63
CA LYS A 270 35.57 26.80 17.64
C LYS A 270 34.91 28.13 17.27
N LYS A 271 34.48 28.83 18.32
CA LYS A 271 33.96 30.20 18.35
C LYS A 271 34.93 31.22 17.77
#